data_AF-A0AAU6WTW7-F1
#
_entry.id   AF-A0AAU6WTW7-F1
#
_cell.length_a   1.000
_cell.length_b   1.000
_cell.length_c   1.000
_cell.angle_alpha   90.00
_cell.angle_beta   90.00
_cell.angle_gamma   90.00
#
_symmetry.space_group_name_H-M   'P 1'
#
loop_
_entity.id
_entity.type
_entity.pdbx_description
1 polymer ?
#
loop_
_entity_poly.entity_id
_entity_poly.type
_entity_poly.pdbx_seq_one_letter_code
_entity_poly.pdbx_strand_id
1 'polypeptide(L)'
;MVKVRVSSREDNFELISIAGEDPTRFFDAGKILPPKPSPGKDIVIKGHISDFIKNPENKITGFVMDKKTVMLDPEEGNILAPLLIQAHQVEVTARERDKKEGVINILKFPPVRITEIKIDSIVYKLR
;
A
#
# COMPACT_ATOMS: atom_id res chain seq x y z
N MET A 1 37.74 -14.86 11.08
CA MET A 1 37.65 -13.38 11.08
C MET A 1 36.60 -12.96 10.07
N VAL A 2 35.55 -12.26 10.50
CA VAL A 2 34.45 -11.80 9.64
C VAL A 2 34.67 -10.32 9.33
N LYS A 3 34.58 -9.92 8.06
CA LYS A 3 34.63 -8.51 7.65
C LYS A 3 33.23 -8.03 7.33
N VAL A 4 32.78 -7.00 8.04
CA VAL A 4 31.46 -6.38 7.88
C VAL A 4 31.65 -5.00 7.25
N ARG A 5 30.91 -4.69 6.19
CA ARG A 5 30.87 -3.34 5.60
C ARG A 5 29.50 -2.71 5.82
N VAL A 6 29.49 -1.48 6.30
CA VAL A 6 28.28 -0.69 6.58
C VAL A 6 28.35 0.66 5.86
N SER A 7 27.20 1.19 5.43
CA SER A 7 27.04 2.60 5.02
C SER A 7 26.36 3.37 6.14
N SER A 8 26.82 4.59 6.40
CA SER A 8 26.14 5.53 7.28
C SER A 8 25.38 6.56 6.46
N ARG A 9 24.10 6.75 6.75
CA ARG A 9 23.34 7.95 6.33
C ARG A 9 22.66 8.53 7.56
N GLU A 10 23.00 9.78 7.89
CA GLU A 10 22.26 10.70 8.77
C GLU A 10 21.49 10.02 9.94
N ASP A 11 22.21 9.23 10.75
CA ASP A 11 21.75 8.52 11.97
C ASP A 11 21.42 7.01 11.86
N ASN A 12 21.57 6.39 10.69
CA ASN A 12 21.39 4.93 10.53
C ASN A 12 22.59 4.24 9.87
N PHE A 13 22.91 3.03 10.35
CA PHE A 13 23.87 2.12 9.73
C PHE A 13 23.12 1.07 8.92
N GLU A 14 23.44 0.97 7.64
CA GLU A 14 22.91 -0.08 6.75
C GLU A 14 24.01 -1.11 6.48
N LEU A 15 23.70 -2.39 6.69
CA LEU A 15 24.59 -3.49 6.37
C LEU A 15 24.65 -3.69 4.86
N ILE A 16 25.83 -3.51 4.26
CA ILE A 16 26.04 -3.63 2.81
C ILE A 16 26.53 -5.04 2.45
N SER A 17 27.44 -5.61 3.23
CA SER A 17 27.98 -6.94 2.95
C SER A 17 28.64 -7.61 4.16
N ILE A 18 28.65 -8.94 4.11
CA ILE A 18 29.36 -9.82 5.03
C ILE A 18 30.34 -10.66 4.21
N ALA A 19 31.62 -10.65 4.57
CA ALA A 19 32.64 -11.51 3.95
C ALA A 19 33.34 -12.38 5.00
N GLY A 20 33.53 -13.66 4.66
CA GLY A 20 34.36 -14.59 5.43
C GLY A 20 35.86 -14.40 5.18
N GLU A 21 36.69 -15.28 5.75
CA GLU A 21 38.14 -15.28 5.52
C GLU A 21 38.52 -15.71 4.09
N ASP A 22 37.69 -16.54 3.48
CA ASP A 22 37.79 -16.92 2.07
C ASP A 22 37.19 -15.79 1.20
N PRO A 23 37.99 -15.11 0.34
CA PRO A 23 37.51 -14.01 -0.50
C PRO A 23 36.44 -14.44 -1.51
N THR A 24 36.23 -15.74 -1.72
CA THR A 24 35.14 -16.28 -2.54
C THR A 24 33.81 -16.38 -1.79
N ARG A 25 33.82 -16.31 -0.45
CA ARG A 25 32.62 -16.34 0.40
C ARG A 25 32.22 -14.92 0.80
N PHE A 26 31.74 -14.17 -0.19
CA PHE A 26 31.19 -12.82 -0.04
C PHE A 26 29.67 -12.86 -0.21
N PHE A 27 28.95 -12.24 0.73
CA PHE A 27 27.51 -12.05 0.68
C PHE A 27 27.20 -10.56 0.61
N ASP A 28 26.59 -10.14 -0.51
CA ASP A 28 26.09 -8.80 -0.73
C ASP A 28 24.69 -8.68 -0.12
N ALA A 29 24.57 -7.98 1.00
CA ALA A 29 23.28 -7.78 1.65
C ALA A 29 22.35 -6.89 0.80
N GLY A 30 22.89 -6.04 -0.07
CA GLY A 30 22.12 -5.27 -1.05
C GLY A 30 21.49 -6.13 -2.15
N LYS A 31 21.87 -7.41 -2.28
CA LYS A 31 21.23 -8.38 -3.17
C LYS A 31 20.12 -9.19 -2.51
N ILE A 32 19.84 -8.95 -1.22
CA ILE A 32 18.63 -9.49 -0.59
C ILE A 32 17.45 -8.75 -1.23
N LEU A 33 16.79 -9.43 -2.17
CA LEU A 33 15.51 -8.93 -2.67
C LEU A 33 14.52 -8.92 -1.51
N PRO A 34 13.73 -7.84 -1.35
CA PRO A 34 12.62 -7.87 -0.40
C PRO A 34 11.74 -9.09 -0.72
N PRO A 35 11.14 -9.71 0.31
CA PRO A 35 10.23 -10.81 0.08
C PRO A 35 9.14 -10.38 -0.91
N LYS A 36 8.73 -11.29 -1.79
CA LYS A 36 7.62 -11.02 -2.71
C LYS A 36 6.40 -10.61 -1.87
N PRO A 37 5.70 -9.53 -2.22
CA PRO A 37 4.50 -9.14 -1.50
C PRO A 37 3.47 -10.28 -1.58
N SER A 38 2.74 -10.53 -0.50
CA SER A 38 1.62 -11.48 -0.54
C SER A 38 0.64 -11.13 -1.63
N PRO A 39 0.01 -12.14 -2.25
CA PRO A 39 -1.14 -11.94 -3.13
C PRO A 39 -2.29 -11.21 -2.42
N GLY A 40 -2.27 -11.07 -1.09
CA GLY A 40 -3.33 -10.46 -0.30
C GLY A 40 -4.54 -11.38 -0.18
N LYS A 41 -5.57 -10.87 0.49
CA LYS A 41 -6.88 -11.50 0.60
C LYS A 41 -7.92 -10.60 -0.04
N ASP A 42 -8.78 -11.19 -0.85
CA ASP A 42 -9.93 -10.48 -1.40
C ASP A 42 -10.97 -10.25 -0.29
N ILE A 43 -11.44 -9.02 -0.18
CA ILE A 43 -12.39 -8.54 0.81
C ILE A 43 -13.48 -7.71 0.13
N VAL A 44 -14.64 -7.64 0.78
CA VAL A 44 -15.76 -6.78 0.36
C VAL A 44 -16.10 -5.86 1.51
N ILE A 45 -16.13 -4.55 1.24
CA ILE A 45 -16.42 -3.50 2.21
C ILE A 45 -17.71 -2.80 1.79
N LYS A 46 -18.71 -2.75 2.66
CA LYS A 46 -20.02 -2.14 2.38
C LYS A 46 -20.31 -1.05 3.41
N GLY A 47 -20.77 0.12 2.96
CA GLY A 47 -21.21 1.17 3.86
C GLY A 47 -21.14 2.57 3.26
N HIS A 48 -20.91 3.54 4.15
CA HIS A 48 -20.77 4.95 3.81
C HIS A 48 -19.31 5.38 3.90
N ILE A 49 -18.97 6.38 3.10
CA ILE A 49 -17.66 7.04 3.18
C ILE A 49 -17.64 7.91 4.42
N SER A 50 -16.63 7.69 5.27
CA SER A 50 -16.44 8.44 6.52
C SER A 50 -15.51 9.64 6.35
N ASP A 51 -14.58 9.59 5.41
CA ASP A 51 -13.63 10.68 5.14
C ASP A 51 -12.99 10.54 3.75
N PHE A 52 -12.50 11.65 3.20
CA PHE A 52 -11.76 11.69 1.93
C PHE A 52 -10.30 12.05 2.18
N ILE A 53 -9.40 11.33 1.51
CA ILE A 53 -7.96 11.58 1.55
C ILE A 53 -7.59 12.44 0.36
N LYS A 54 -6.86 13.52 0.64
CA LYS A 54 -6.42 14.46 -0.39
C LYS A 54 -4.91 14.60 -0.41
N ASN A 55 -4.36 14.80 -1.60
CA ASN A 55 -2.96 15.16 -1.77
C ASN A 55 -2.74 16.67 -1.49
N PRO A 56 -1.49 17.16 -1.53
CA PRO A 56 -1.18 18.59 -1.34
C PRO A 56 -1.84 19.53 -2.36
N GLU A 57 -2.23 19.03 -3.54
CA GLU A 57 -2.98 19.78 -4.56
C GLU A 57 -4.49 19.77 -4.31
N ASN A 58 -4.95 19.26 -3.16
CA ASN A 58 -6.36 19.14 -2.78
C ASN A 58 -7.18 18.19 -3.69
N LYS A 59 -6.51 17.30 -4.45
CA LYS A 59 -7.16 16.23 -5.24
C LYS A 59 -7.42 15.02 -4.36
N ILE A 60 -8.59 14.40 -4.54
CA ILE A 60 -8.97 13.19 -3.82
C ILE A 60 -8.14 12.01 -4.35
N THR A 61 -7.39 11.37 -3.47
CA THR A 61 -6.52 10.21 -3.77
C THR A 61 -6.99 8.93 -3.06
N GLY A 62 -8.09 9.01 -2.32
CA GLY A 62 -8.65 7.88 -1.61
C GLY A 62 -9.76 8.31 -0.66
N PHE A 63 -10.32 7.34 0.04
CA PHE A 63 -11.38 7.55 1.00
C PHE A 63 -11.35 6.48 2.10
N VAL A 64 -12.03 6.75 3.21
CA VAL A 64 -12.10 5.86 4.37
C VAL A 64 -13.48 5.25 4.50
N MET A 65 -13.55 3.92 4.54
CA MET A 65 -14.78 3.15 4.76
C MET A 65 -14.47 1.94 5.64
N ASP A 66 -15.32 1.69 6.65
CA ASP A 66 -15.17 0.57 7.62
C ASP A 66 -13.73 0.38 8.17
N LYS A 67 -13.11 1.48 8.63
CA LYS A 67 -11.73 1.48 9.16
C LYS A 67 -10.69 0.92 8.17
N LYS A 68 -10.94 1.03 6.87
CA LYS A 68 -9.99 0.79 5.78
C LYS A 68 -9.80 2.06 4.97
N THR A 69 -8.60 2.23 4.43
CA THR A 69 -8.32 3.27 3.45
C THR A 69 -8.37 2.67 2.07
N VAL A 70 -9.33 3.08 1.25
CA VAL A 70 -9.38 2.72 -0.17
C VAL A 70 -8.59 3.76 -0.94
N MET A 71 -7.49 3.35 -1.56
CA MET A 71 -6.67 4.22 -2.40
C MET A 71 -7.26 4.24 -3.81
N LEU A 72 -7.26 5.43 -4.42
CA LEU A 72 -7.64 5.62 -5.82
C LEU A 72 -6.40 6.03 -6.61
N ASP A 73 -6.22 5.41 -7.78
CA ASP A 73 -5.25 5.90 -8.74
C ASP A 73 -5.70 7.26 -9.31
N PRO A 74 -4.78 8.10 -9.84
CA PRO A 74 -5.12 9.45 -10.27
C PRO A 74 -6.28 9.54 -11.27
N GLU A 75 -6.36 8.59 -12.21
CA GLU A 75 -7.45 8.52 -13.19
C GLU A 75 -8.79 8.15 -12.51
N GLU A 76 -8.75 7.18 -11.60
CA GLU A 76 -9.91 6.76 -10.82
C GLU A 76 -10.42 7.89 -9.94
N GLY A 77 -9.52 8.64 -9.29
CA GLY A 77 -9.84 9.80 -8.49
C GLY A 77 -10.60 10.88 -9.30
N ASN A 78 -10.17 11.15 -10.54
CA ASN A 78 -10.83 12.14 -11.38
C ASN A 78 -12.25 11.72 -11.81
N ILE A 79 -12.47 10.42 -12.04
CA ILE A 79 -13.76 9.90 -12.52
C ILE A 79 -14.72 9.63 -11.35
N LEU A 80 -14.23 8.95 -10.32
CA LEU A 80 -15.04 8.42 -9.24
C LEU A 80 -15.27 9.43 -8.13
N ALA A 81 -14.33 10.36 -7.86
CA ALA A 81 -14.49 11.25 -6.71
C ALA A 81 -15.77 12.10 -6.75
N PRO A 82 -16.19 12.71 -7.89
CA PRO A 82 -17.47 13.43 -7.96
C PRO A 82 -18.67 12.55 -7.64
N LEU A 83 -18.63 11.27 -8.07
CA LEU A 83 -19.69 10.30 -7.84
C LEU A 83 -19.72 9.86 -6.36
N LEU A 84 -18.54 9.62 -5.78
CA LEU A 84 -18.38 9.20 -4.39
C LEU A 84 -18.83 10.26 -3.40
N ILE A 85 -18.65 11.55 -3.71
CA ILE A 85 -19.13 12.66 -2.87
C ILE A 85 -20.66 12.67 -2.75
N GLN A 86 -21.36 12.20 -3.79
CA GLN A 86 -22.82 12.19 -3.84
C GLN A 86 -23.43 10.82 -3.49
N ALA A 87 -22.58 9.81 -3.28
CA ALA A 87 -23.01 8.43 -3.09
C ALA A 87 -23.72 8.25 -1.74
N HIS A 88 -24.84 7.54 -1.77
CA HIS A 88 -25.53 7.13 -0.54
C HIS A 88 -24.96 5.81 -0.04
N GLN A 89 -24.70 4.86 -0.94
CA GLN A 89 -24.16 3.56 -0.57
C GLN A 89 -22.99 3.20 -1.47
N VAL A 90 -21.92 2.70 -0.85
CA VAL A 90 -20.73 2.25 -1.56
C VAL A 90 -20.41 0.81 -1.15
N GLU A 91 -20.12 -0.02 -2.14
CA GLU A 91 -19.58 -1.36 -1.96
C GLU A 91 -18.27 -1.49 -2.74
N VAL A 92 -17.20 -1.83 -2.05
CA VAL A 92 -15.86 -1.97 -2.63
C VAL A 92 -15.42 -3.42 -2.51
N THR A 93 -15.09 -4.03 -3.64
CA THR A 93 -14.28 -5.24 -3.68
C THR A 93 -12.82 -4.81 -3.77
N ALA A 94 -12.01 -5.26 -2.82
CA ALA A 94 -10.62 -4.87 -2.71
C ALA A 94 -9.75 -6.03 -2.24
N ARG A 95 -8.44 -5.84 -2.36
CA ARG A 95 -7.41 -6.75 -1.92
C ARG A 95 -6.66 -6.13 -0.74
N GLU A 96 -6.75 -6.79 0.41
CA GLU A 96 -6.05 -6.43 1.63
C GLU A 96 -4.74 -7.22 1.74
N ARG A 97 -3.62 -6.55 2.04
CA ARG A 97 -2.35 -7.22 2.32
C ARG A 97 -2.32 -7.81 3.73
N ASP A 98 -1.54 -8.87 3.93
CA ASP A 98 -1.31 -9.41 5.27
C ASP A 98 -0.48 -8.41 6.10
N LYS A 99 -0.96 -8.11 7.31
CA LYS A 99 -0.31 -7.22 8.27
C LYS A 99 1.02 -7.78 8.80
N LYS A 100 1.23 -9.10 8.71
CA LYS A 100 2.44 -9.78 9.19
C LYS A 100 3.63 -9.64 8.25
N GLU A 101 3.43 -9.12 7.04
CA GLU A 101 4.45 -9.08 5.99
C GLU A 101 5.23 -7.75 5.91
N GLY A 102 5.43 -7.08 7.04
CA GLY A 102 6.30 -5.90 7.10
C GLY A 102 5.74 -4.69 6.33
N VAL A 103 4.41 -4.51 6.32
CA VAL A 103 3.78 -3.34 5.69
C VAL A 103 3.99 -2.11 6.57
N ILE A 104 4.79 -1.15 6.10
CA ILE A 104 4.86 0.19 6.70
C ILE A 104 3.61 0.94 6.26
N ASN A 105 2.70 1.20 7.20
CA ASN A 105 1.52 2.02 6.96
C ASN A 105 1.64 3.35 7.70
N ILE A 106 1.73 4.44 6.94
CA ILE A 106 1.73 5.81 7.48
C ILE A 106 0.32 6.41 7.59
N LEU A 107 -0.71 5.68 7.14
CA LEU A 107 -2.10 6.11 7.16
C LEU A 107 -2.80 5.65 8.44
N LYS A 108 -3.88 6.37 8.82
CA LYS A 108 -4.70 6.06 10.00
C LYS A 108 -5.30 4.65 9.96
N PHE A 109 -5.64 4.16 8.77
CA PHE A 109 -6.23 2.86 8.55
C PHE A 109 -5.44 2.06 7.51
N PRO A 110 -5.48 0.72 7.53
CA PRO A 110 -4.78 -0.10 6.55
C PRO A 110 -5.26 0.21 5.12
N PRO A 111 -4.34 0.48 4.18
CA PRO A 111 -4.70 0.68 2.79
C PRO A 111 -5.12 -0.63 2.14
N VAL A 112 -6.12 -0.56 1.27
CA VAL A 112 -6.59 -1.68 0.45
C VAL A 112 -6.58 -1.26 -1.02
N ARG A 113 -6.25 -2.21 -1.90
CA ARG A 113 -6.26 -1.97 -3.35
C ARG A 113 -7.61 -2.39 -3.91
N ILE A 114 -8.34 -1.42 -4.44
CA ILE A 114 -9.63 -1.63 -5.10
C ILE A 114 -9.47 -2.47 -6.38
N THR A 115 -10.45 -3.33 -6.64
CA THR A 115 -10.60 -4.06 -7.91
C THR A 115 -11.97 -3.79 -8.56
N GLU A 116 -12.99 -3.55 -7.73
CA GLU A 116 -14.33 -3.20 -8.19
C GLU A 116 -14.97 -2.27 -7.16
N ILE A 117 -15.75 -1.30 -7.63
CA ILE A 117 -16.57 -0.45 -6.78
C ILE A 117 -17.97 -0.31 -7.35
N LYS A 118 -18.95 -0.50 -6.49
CA LYS A 118 -20.35 -0.24 -6.75
C LYS A 118 -20.76 1.01 -5.99
N ILE A 119 -21.24 1.99 -6.73
CA ILE A 119 -21.75 3.26 -6.21
C ILE A 119 -23.26 3.26 -6.44
N ASP A 120 -24.02 3.21 -5.36
CA ASP A 120 -25.47 3.01 -5.32
C ASP A 120 -25.88 1.74 -6.10
N SER A 121 -26.15 1.87 -7.40
CA SER A 121 -26.53 0.76 -8.30
C SER A 121 -25.57 0.52 -9.47
N ILE A 122 -24.55 1.36 -9.65
CA ILE A 122 -23.65 1.30 -10.81
C ILE A 122 -22.34 0.63 -10.41
N VAL A 123 -21.92 -0.37 -11.18
CA VAL A 123 -20.68 -1.12 -10.96
C VAL A 123 -19.58 -0.61 -11.88
N TYR A 124 -18.44 -0.26 -11.30
CA TYR A 124 -17.22 0.16 -11.97
C TYR A 124 -16.12 -0.88 -11.70
N LYS A 125 -15.59 -1.47 -12.77
CA LYS A 125 -14.47 -2.41 -12.71
C LYS A 125 -13.18 -1.67 -12.97
N LEU A 126 -12.23 -1.77 -12.06
CA LEU A 126 -10.93 -1.10 -12.13
C LEU A 126 -9.86 -2.12 -12.54
N ARG A 127 -8.92 -1.72 -13.40
CA ARG A 127 -7.91 -2.59 -14.03
C ARG A 127 -6.53 -2.30 -13.50
#